data_AF-A0A0L0CA45-F1
#
_entry.id   AF-A0A0L0CA45-F1
#
_cell.length_a   1.000
_cell.length_b   1.000
_cell.length_c   1.000
_cell.angle_alpha   90.00
_cell.angle_beta   90.00
_cell.angle_gamma   90.00
#
_symmetry.space_group_name_H-M   'P 1'
#
loop_
_entity.id
_entity.type
_entity.pdbx_description
1 polymer ?
#
loop_
_entity_poly.entity_id
_entity_poly.type
_entity_poly.pdbx_seq_one_letter_code
_entity_poly.pdbx_strand_id
1 'polypeptide(L)'
;MVVDVFISTAGRSGGKKNPDVMVAIICSTFTFFTTSYLTPLVILFKKCKNFLVILFATYIITRFYFISFTHYGFPYRDDKSGDPRVQRHYITHSIRTLYDKQGDIRYTDSGFWFLEMDRNARKTIESLTMPEEPIPQDENILCKSEVFCGLPLLSARQLLPGGFWVPGPAPVVREIGHLKLVLHEKLTTSRHRMHFMITGNYLMSLNIRPKESVTLESWNLTPRLPPETVFNKQKCYFVMITHGLEHETINITLTLKTADEDFKRSLIDVTLVTTHFEHNKEHTSIFANLLGKLPSWTYAVPSVASLKSWTF
;
A
#
# COMPACT_ATOMS: atom_id res chain seq x y z
N MET A 1 27.97 -2.58 -6.21
CA MET A 1 27.26 -2.25 -7.46
C MET A 1 26.11 -3.20 -7.78
N VAL A 2 26.32 -4.51 -7.98
CA VAL A 2 25.20 -5.44 -8.28
C VAL A 2 24.25 -5.59 -7.09
N VAL A 3 24.79 -5.80 -5.89
CA VAL A 3 23.97 -5.97 -4.66
C VAL A 3 23.13 -4.73 -4.35
N ASP A 4 23.65 -3.52 -4.61
CA ASP A 4 22.94 -2.26 -4.33
C ASP A 4 21.66 -2.10 -5.17
N VAL A 5 21.67 -2.60 -6.40
CA VAL A 5 20.48 -2.62 -7.28
C VAL A 5 19.41 -3.56 -6.72
N PHE A 6 19.81 -4.72 -6.20
CA PHE A 6 18.88 -5.67 -5.60
C PHE A 6 18.33 -5.17 -4.26
N ILE A 7 19.14 -4.51 -3.44
CA ILE A 7 18.71 -3.90 -2.18
C ILE A 7 17.66 -2.79 -2.43
N SER A 8 17.94 -1.88 -3.36
CA SER A 8 17.01 -0.80 -3.70
C SER A 8 15.69 -1.31 -4.30
N THR A 9 15.74 -2.40 -5.09
CA THR A 9 14.55 -3.01 -5.68
C THR A 9 13.77 -3.84 -4.65
N ALA A 10 14.46 -4.51 -3.73
CA ALA A 10 13.87 -5.29 -2.64
C ALA A 10 12.93 -4.45 -1.76
N GLY A 11 13.30 -3.20 -1.46
CA GLY A 11 12.46 -2.28 -0.69
C GLY A 11 11.10 -1.95 -1.34
N ARG A 12 10.90 -2.31 -2.61
CA ARG A 12 9.61 -2.13 -3.34
C ARG A 12 8.74 -3.39 -3.33
N SER A 13 9.23 -4.51 -2.81
CA SER A 13 8.54 -5.80 -2.83
C SER A 13 7.60 -6.02 -1.63
N GLY A 14 7.57 -5.09 -0.68
CA GLY A 14 6.73 -5.14 0.52
C GLY A 14 7.16 -6.17 1.56
N GLY A 15 6.36 -6.32 2.63
CA GLY A 15 6.71 -7.15 3.80
C GLY A 15 6.57 -8.66 3.61
N LYS A 16 5.75 -9.14 2.65
CA LYS A 16 5.46 -10.58 2.49
C LYS A 16 6.65 -11.43 2.01
N LYS A 17 7.61 -10.86 1.26
CA LYS A 17 8.78 -11.59 0.74
C LYS A 17 10.01 -11.37 1.63
N ASN A 18 10.95 -12.32 1.63
CA ASN A 18 12.23 -12.14 2.32
C ASN A 18 13.33 -11.68 1.35
N PRO A 19 13.67 -10.38 1.30
CA PRO A 19 14.75 -9.91 0.44
C PRO A 19 16.13 -10.41 0.88
N ASP A 20 16.32 -10.72 2.16
CA ASP A 20 17.61 -11.20 2.68
C ASP A 20 17.99 -12.55 2.07
N VAL A 21 17.01 -13.42 1.79
CA VAL A 21 17.24 -14.71 1.13
C VAL A 21 17.73 -14.51 -0.29
N MET A 22 17.16 -13.56 -1.02
CA MET A 22 17.58 -13.25 -2.38
C MET A 22 19.02 -12.71 -2.40
N VAL A 23 19.33 -11.77 -1.50
CA VAL A 23 20.69 -11.23 -1.36
C VAL A 23 21.67 -12.33 -0.93
N ALA A 24 21.27 -13.20 0.00
CA ALA A 24 22.09 -14.32 0.44
C ALA A 24 22.44 -15.27 -0.72
N ILE A 25 21.45 -15.64 -1.55
CA ILE A 25 21.68 -16.51 -2.72
C ILE A 25 22.68 -15.86 -3.67
N ILE A 26 22.47 -14.58 -4.03
CA ILE A 26 23.35 -13.84 -4.93
C ILE A 26 24.78 -13.84 -4.37
N CYS A 27 24.95 -13.42 -3.12
CA CYS A 27 26.25 -13.38 -2.46
C CYS A 27 26.91 -14.76 -2.41
N SER A 28 26.19 -15.81 -2.01
CA SER A 28 26.70 -17.18 -1.96
C SER A 28 27.15 -17.70 -3.32
N THR A 29 26.40 -17.41 -4.39
CA THR A 29 26.76 -17.79 -5.76
C THR A 29 28.04 -17.09 -6.21
N PHE A 30 28.15 -15.77 -6.00
CA PHE A 30 29.37 -15.03 -6.33
C PHE A 30 30.57 -15.52 -5.52
N THR A 31 30.40 -15.72 -4.21
CA THR A 31 31.44 -16.30 -3.37
C THR A 31 31.89 -17.66 -3.91
N PHE A 32 30.96 -18.57 -4.20
CA PHE A 32 31.28 -19.88 -4.76
C PHE A 32 32.12 -19.81 -6.03
N PHE A 33 31.74 -18.97 -7.01
CA PHE A 33 32.51 -18.80 -8.24
C PHE A 33 33.90 -18.22 -7.97
N THR A 34 33.99 -17.17 -7.14
CA THR A 34 35.27 -16.54 -6.81
C THR A 34 36.20 -17.43 -5.99
N THR A 35 35.68 -18.31 -5.12
CA THR A 35 36.50 -19.21 -4.31
C THR A 35 36.74 -20.58 -4.95
N SER A 36 36.13 -20.85 -6.11
CA SER A 36 36.18 -22.16 -6.78
C SER A 36 37.61 -22.63 -7.05
N TYR A 37 38.54 -21.71 -7.37
CA TYR A 37 39.95 -22.02 -7.61
C TYR A 37 40.70 -22.51 -6.36
N LEU A 38 40.17 -22.28 -5.15
CA LEU A 38 40.75 -22.79 -3.91
C LEU A 38 40.39 -24.26 -3.64
N THR A 39 39.40 -24.80 -4.37
CA THR A 39 38.92 -26.18 -4.17
C THR A 39 40.03 -27.23 -4.27
N PRO A 40 40.94 -27.19 -5.26
CA PRO A 40 42.06 -28.16 -5.35
C PRO A 40 43.01 -28.09 -4.15
N LEU A 41 43.25 -26.89 -3.60
CA LEU A 41 44.08 -26.72 -2.40
C LEU A 41 43.43 -27.36 -1.17
N VAL A 42 42.10 -27.27 -1.05
CA VAL A 42 41.35 -27.88 0.05
C VAL A 42 41.41 -29.41 0.00
N ILE A 43 41.41 -29.99 -1.21
CA ILE A 43 41.48 -31.45 -1.39
C ILE A 43 42.88 -32.00 -1.04
N LEU A 44 43.93 -31.19 -1.16
CA LEU A 44 45.30 -31.61 -0.84
C LEU A 44 45.53 -31.86 0.67
N PHE A 45 44.62 -31.40 1.54
CA PHE A 45 44.71 -31.68 2.97
C PHE A 45 44.42 -33.15 3.30
N LYS A 46 45.36 -33.80 4.00
CA LYS A 46 45.24 -35.20 4.48
C LYS A 46 43.92 -35.54 5.19
N LYS A 47 43.28 -34.55 5.85
CA LYS A 47 42.00 -34.70 6.55
C LYS A 47 40.99 -33.63 6.14
N CYS A 48 40.76 -33.47 4.84
CA CYS A 48 39.87 -32.46 4.25
C CYS A 48 38.48 -32.39 4.93
N LYS A 49 37.84 -33.53 5.21
CA LYS A 49 36.52 -33.55 5.90
C LYS A 49 36.57 -32.88 7.28
N ASN A 50 37.57 -33.21 8.09
CA ASN A 50 37.70 -32.64 9.43
C ASN A 50 38.00 -31.14 9.36
N PHE A 51 38.85 -30.73 8.42
CA PHE A 51 39.14 -29.31 8.20
C PHE A 51 37.88 -28.53 7.83
N LEU A 52 37.06 -29.02 6.89
CA LEU A 52 35.80 -28.39 6.50
C LEU A 52 34.80 -28.31 7.66
N VAL A 53 34.67 -29.38 8.45
CA VAL A 53 33.79 -29.41 9.62
C VAL A 53 34.25 -28.40 10.67
N ILE A 54 35.56 -28.35 10.98
CA ILE A 54 36.11 -27.38 11.91
C ILE A 54 35.85 -25.96 11.41
N LEU A 55 36.17 -25.67 10.14
CA LEU A 55 35.97 -24.36 9.53
C LEU A 55 34.52 -23.90 9.64
N PHE A 56 33.58 -24.77 9.25
CA PHE A 56 32.14 -24.49 9.34
C PHE A 56 31.70 -24.26 10.79
N ALA A 57 32.16 -25.09 11.73
CA ALA A 57 31.86 -24.92 13.15
C ALA A 57 32.38 -23.58 13.69
N THR A 58 33.64 -23.22 13.40
CA THR A 58 34.18 -21.90 13.77
C THR A 58 33.38 -20.76 13.15
N TYR A 59 32.96 -20.87 11.89
CA TYR A 59 32.12 -19.86 11.24
C TYR A 59 30.79 -19.68 11.97
N ILE A 60 30.08 -20.77 12.29
CA ILE A 60 28.80 -20.69 13.00
C ILE A 60 28.97 -20.10 14.40
N ILE A 61 29.97 -20.56 15.17
CA ILE A 61 30.22 -20.07 16.54
C ILE A 61 30.57 -18.59 16.52
N THR A 62 31.47 -18.16 15.63
CA THR A 62 31.86 -16.73 15.52
C THR A 62 30.67 -15.86 15.11
N ARG A 63 29.85 -16.29 14.16
CA ARG A 63 28.64 -15.56 13.75
C ARG A 63 27.61 -15.47 14.87
N PHE A 64 27.38 -16.57 15.60
CA PHE A 64 26.46 -16.58 16.74
C PHE A 64 26.92 -15.62 17.84
N TYR A 65 28.21 -15.64 18.18
CA TYR A 65 28.78 -14.71 19.15
C TYR A 65 28.64 -13.26 18.67
N PHE A 66 28.96 -12.98 17.41
CA PHE A 66 28.84 -11.64 16.85
C PHE A 66 27.39 -11.12 16.90
N ILE A 67 26.40 -11.94 16.53
CA ILE A 67 24.98 -11.53 16.55
C ILE A 67 24.47 -11.33 17.98
N SER A 68 24.88 -12.17 18.93
CA SER A 68 24.38 -12.13 20.30
C SER A 68 24.95 -10.97 21.11
N PHE A 69 26.22 -10.64 20.89
CA PHE A 69 26.94 -9.63 21.69
C PHE A 69 27.11 -8.29 20.98
N THR A 70 26.61 -8.14 19.75
CA THR A 70 26.72 -6.87 19.03
C THR A 70 25.39 -6.41 18.44
N HIS A 71 25.24 -5.10 18.32
CA HIS A 71 24.10 -4.47 17.64
C HIS A 71 24.09 -4.71 16.12
N TYR A 72 25.09 -5.39 15.55
CA TYR A 72 25.11 -5.71 14.11
C TYR A 72 24.00 -6.68 13.70
N GLY A 73 23.39 -7.40 14.64
CA GLY A 73 22.21 -8.23 14.38
C GLY A 73 20.92 -7.42 14.19
N PHE A 74 20.88 -6.16 14.64
CA PHE A 74 19.71 -5.30 14.48
C PHE A 74 19.76 -4.57 13.12
N PRO A 75 18.73 -4.68 12.27
CA PRO A 75 18.81 -4.20 10.89
C PRO A 75 18.67 -2.68 10.77
N TYR A 76 18.19 -1.99 11.81
CA TYR A 76 17.86 -0.56 11.73
C TYR A 76 18.83 0.33 12.50
N ARG A 77 19.01 1.55 12.00
CA ARG A 77 19.87 2.58 12.61
C ARG A 77 19.22 3.95 12.45
N ASP A 78 19.36 4.77 13.48
CA ASP A 78 18.89 6.15 13.47
C ASP A 78 19.87 7.07 12.73
N ASP A 79 19.47 8.33 12.56
CA ASP A 79 20.26 9.33 11.84
C ASP A 79 21.56 9.70 12.56
N LYS A 80 21.58 9.53 13.89
CA LYS A 80 22.75 9.86 14.73
C LYS A 80 23.96 8.98 14.45
N SER A 81 23.78 7.81 13.82
CA SER A 81 24.87 6.90 13.51
C SER A 81 25.67 7.25 12.24
N GLY A 82 25.25 8.27 11.47
CA GLY A 82 25.92 8.70 10.23
C GLY A 82 25.74 7.79 9.01
N ASP A 83 25.01 6.67 9.17
CA ASP A 83 24.61 5.72 8.12
C ASP A 83 23.18 5.22 8.44
N PRO A 84 22.14 6.06 8.24
CA PRO A 84 20.78 5.74 8.66
C PRO A 84 20.20 4.57 7.87
N ARG A 85 19.65 3.60 8.59
CA ARG A 85 18.94 2.44 8.04
C ARG A 85 17.56 2.40 8.65
N VAL A 86 16.70 3.30 8.18
CA VAL A 86 15.40 3.52 8.81
C VAL A 86 14.35 2.52 8.36
N GLN A 87 13.53 2.05 9.30
CA GLN A 87 12.30 1.33 8.96
C GLN A 87 11.21 2.35 8.57
N ARG A 88 10.72 2.29 7.34
CA ARG A 88 9.73 3.25 6.82
C ARG A 88 8.30 2.80 7.14
N HIS A 89 7.52 3.70 7.73
CA HIS A 89 6.11 3.46 8.06
C HIS A 89 5.24 4.51 7.39
N TYR A 90 4.40 4.09 6.44
CA TYR A 90 3.35 4.96 5.91
C TYR A 90 2.12 4.76 6.78
N ILE A 91 1.69 5.84 7.44
CA ILE A 91 0.58 5.82 8.39
C ILE A 91 -0.43 6.84 7.94
N THR A 92 -1.61 6.38 7.55
CA THR A 92 -2.70 7.22 7.07
C THR A 92 -3.82 7.27 8.10
N HIS A 93 -4.02 8.41 8.73
CA HIS A 93 -5.19 8.65 9.58
C HIS A 93 -6.38 8.98 8.69
N SER A 94 -7.39 8.11 8.64
CA SER A 94 -8.47 8.24 7.66
C SER A 94 -9.87 8.14 8.25
N ILE A 95 -10.79 8.80 7.56
CA ILE A 95 -12.24 8.64 7.72
C ILE A 95 -12.81 8.07 6.44
N ARG A 96 -13.70 7.10 6.57
CA ARG A 96 -14.37 6.43 5.45
C ARG A 96 -15.87 6.63 5.59
N THR A 97 -16.51 7.02 4.50
CA THR A 97 -17.97 7.20 4.44
C THR A 97 -18.50 6.57 3.15
N LEU A 98 -19.41 5.61 3.29
CA LEU A 98 -20.03 4.90 2.19
C LEU A 98 -21.49 5.33 2.08
N TYR A 99 -21.88 5.75 0.89
CA TYR A 99 -23.23 6.20 0.56
C TYR A 99 -23.97 5.10 -0.21
N ASP A 100 -25.27 4.99 0.01
CA ASP A 100 -26.14 4.14 -0.80
C ASP A 100 -26.59 4.84 -2.09
N LYS A 101 -27.57 4.24 -2.79
CA LYS A 101 -28.10 4.77 -4.06
C LYS A 101 -28.97 6.00 -3.88
N GLN A 102 -29.56 6.15 -2.70
CA GLN A 102 -30.41 7.26 -2.30
C GLN A 102 -29.56 8.47 -1.88
N GLY A 103 -28.28 8.24 -1.61
CA GLY A 103 -27.34 9.24 -1.13
C GLY A 103 -27.26 9.30 0.40
N ASP A 104 -27.88 8.34 1.09
CA ASP A 104 -27.83 8.22 2.54
C ASP A 104 -26.55 7.52 2.99
N ILE A 105 -26.07 7.85 4.19
CA ILE A 105 -24.86 7.23 4.76
C ILE A 105 -25.20 5.79 5.18
N ARG A 106 -24.69 4.82 4.42
CA ARG A 106 -24.84 3.39 4.72
C ARG A 106 -23.85 2.91 5.78
N TYR A 107 -22.64 3.48 5.77
CA TYR A 107 -21.57 3.07 6.67
C TYR A 107 -20.56 4.20 6.85
N THR A 108 -20.05 4.37 8.07
CA THR A 108 -18.93 5.26 8.33
C THR A 108 -18.05 4.72 9.44
N ASP A 109 -16.74 4.83 9.26
CA ASP A 109 -15.76 4.56 10.31
C ASP A 109 -14.50 5.42 10.12
N SER A 110 -13.59 5.30 11.07
CA SER A 110 -12.31 5.98 11.04
C SER A 110 -11.24 5.14 11.72
N GLY A 111 -9.99 5.45 11.42
CA GLY A 111 -8.86 4.74 11.98
C GLY A 111 -7.55 5.04 11.29
N PHE A 112 -6.55 4.25 11.63
CA PHE A 112 -5.20 4.34 11.11
C PHE A 112 -4.95 3.18 10.17
N TRP A 113 -4.45 3.49 8.98
CA TRP A 113 -4.00 2.50 8.03
C TRP A 113 -2.48 2.51 7.94
N PHE A 114 -1.86 1.38 8.24
CA PHE A 114 -0.41 1.16 8.20
C PHE A 114 -0.05 0.33 6.97
N LEU A 115 0.84 0.81 6.12
CA LEU A 115 1.37 0.00 5.02
C LEU A 115 2.57 -0.82 5.48
N GLU A 116 2.57 -2.11 5.17
CA GLU A 116 3.64 -3.04 5.52
C GLU A 116 4.77 -3.02 4.47
N MET A 117 5.46 -1.89 4.37
CA MET A 117 6.54 -1.69 3.38
C MET A 117 7.81 -2.50 3.71
N ASP A 118 7.99 -2.88 4.97
CA ASP A 118 9.15 -3.61 5.47
C ASP A 118 8.69 -4.94 6.12
N ARG A 119 9.46 -6.01 5.92
CA ARG A 119 9.21 -7.35 6.47
C ARG A 119 9.08 -7.37 8.00
N ASN A 120 9.83 -6.55 8.72
CA ASN A 120 9.74 -6.50 10.18
C ASN A 120 8.76 -5.42 10.67
N ALA A 121 8.02 -4.76 9.78
CA ALA A 121 7.12 -3.66 10.16
C ALA A 121 6.00 -4.15 11.08
N ARG A 122 5.49 -5.37 10.88
CA ARG A 122 4.42 -5.95 11.69
C ARG A 122 4.69 -5.87 13.19
N LYS A 123 5.87 -6.28 13.65
CA LYS A 123 6.23 -6.25 15.08
C LYS A 123 6.21 -4.85 15.66
N THR A 124 6.67 -3.87 14.87
CA THR A 124 6.64 -2.45 15.25
C THR A 124 5.21 -1.92 15.28
N ILE A 125 4.37 -2.31 14.33
CA ILE A 125 2.96 -1.90 14.29
C ILE A 125 2.21 -2.47 15.50
N GLU A 126 2.35 -3.77 15.76
CA GLU A 126 1.75 -4.44 16.91
C GLU A 126 2.17 -3.78 18.23
N SER A 127 3.45 -3.42 18.40
CA SER A 127 3.89 -2.74 19.63
C SER A 127 3.36 -1.31 19.77
N LEU A 128 3.07 -0.61 18.67
CA LEU A 128 2.50 0.74 18.68
C LEU A 128 1.01 0.75 18.99
N THR A 129 0.28 -0.29 18.55
CA THR A 129 -1.18 -0.34 18.62
C THR A 129 -1.72 -1.02 19.87
N MET A 130 -0.86 -1.70 20.66
CA MET A 130 -1.24 -2.30 21.93
C MET A 130 -2.02 -1.31 22.82
N PRO A 131 -3.17 -1.74 23.40
CA PRO A 131 -3.68 -3.12 23.47
C PRO A 131 -4.53 -3.57 22.26
N GLU A 132 -4.78 -2.70 21.28
CA GLU A 132 -5.61 -3.04 20.12
C GLU A 132 -4.84 -3.90 19.12
N GLU A 133 -5.47 -5.00 18.70
CA GLU A 133 -4.89 -5.89 17.70
C GLU A 133 -5.07 -5.28 16.29
N PRO A 134 -3.99 -5.05 15.54
CA PRO A 134 -4.08 -4.48 14.20
C PRO A 134 -4.72 -5.49 13.23
N ILE A 135 -5.78 -5.09 12.55
CA ILE A 135 -6.55 -5.96 11.64
C ILE A 135 -5.82 -6.05 10.30
N PRO A 136 -5.43 -7.23 9.81
CA PRO A 136 -4.86 -7.38 8.48
C PRO A 136 -5.81 -6.84 7.40
N GLN A 137 -5.28 -6.13 6.41
CA GLN A 137 -6.11 -5.49 5.37
C GLN A 137 -7.05 -6.49 4.63
N ASP A 138 -6.59 -7.73 4.46
CA ASP A 138 -7.31 -8.78 3.73
C ASP A 138 -8.50 -9.32 4.56
N GLU A 139 -8.47 -9.13 5.87
CA GLU A 139 -9.50 -9.51 6.85
C GLU A 139 -10.44 -8.34 7.19
N ASN A 140 -10.19 -7.15 6.64
CA ASN A 140 -11.03 -5.99 6.86
C ASN A 140 -12.47 -6.28 6.42
N ILE A 141 -13.45 -5.89 7.24
CA ILE A 141 -14.87 -6.12 6.98
C ILE A 141 -15.33 -5.57 5.61
N LEU A 142 -14.72 -4.46 5.16
CA LEU A 142 -15.03 -3.84 3.88
C LEU A 142 -14.41 -4.59 2.69
N CYS A 143 -13.51 -5.55 2.91
CA CYS A 143 -12.87 -6.27 1.81
C CYS A 143 -13.82 -7.14 0.98
N LYS A 144 -14.92 -7.60 1.58
CA LYS A 144 -15.94 -8.38 0.87
C LYS A 144 -16.90 -7.50 0.06
N SER A 145 -17.20 -6.31 0.54
CA SER A 145 -18.25 -5.44 -0.01
C SER A 145 -17.71 -4.30 -0.89
N GLU A 146 -16.57 -3.73 -0.54
CA GLU A 146 -16.02 -2.53 -1.17
C GLU A 146 -14.79 -2.83 -2.03
N VAL A 147 -14.60 -1.95 -3.01
CA VAL A 147 -13.41 -1.96 -3.87
C VAL A 147 -12.18 -1.75 -3.01
N PHE A 148 -11.13 -2.53 -3.26
CA PHE A 148 -9.85 -2.39 -2.56
C PHE A 148 -9.97 -2.37 -1.03
N CYS A 149 -10.92 -3.14 -0.49
CA CYS A 149 -11.27 -3.21 0.92
C CYS A 149 -11.62 -1.87 1.59
N GLY A 150 -12.03 -0.87 0.81
CA GLY A 150 -12.32 0.47 1.32
C GLY A 150 -11.11 1.11 1.99
N LEU A 151 -9.90 0.92 1.46
CA LEU A 151 -8.67 1.52 1.98
C LEU A 151 -8.38 2.85 1.27
N PRO A 152 -7.81 3.85 1.95
CA PRO A 152 -7.50 5.16 1.37
C PRO A 152 -6.23 5.09 0.50
N LEU A 153 -6.33 4.40 -0.63
CA LEU A 153 -5.23 4.16 -1.56
C LEU A 153 -4.96 5.37 -2.45
N LEU A 154 -3.69 5.67 -2.69
CA LEU A 154 -3.20 6.59 -3.72
C LEU A 154 -2.75 5.89 -4.99
N SER A 155 -2.40 4.61 -4.88
CA SER A 155 -2.08 3.76 -6.01
C SER A 155 -2.51 2.33 -5.74
N ALA A 156 -3.00 1.64 -6.76
CA ALA A 156 -3.26 0.20 -6.69
C ALA A 156 -2.03 -0.62 -6.25
N ARG A 157 -0.80 -0.09 -6.45
CA ARG A 157 0.44 -0.75 -6.00
C ARG A 157 0.57 -0.82 -4.48
N GLN A 158 -0.11 0.04 -3.73
CA GLN A 158 -0.04 0.04 -2.26
C GLN A 158 -0.76 -1.17 -1.62
N LEU A 159 -1.51 -1.95 -2.40
CA LEU A 159 -2.08 -3.22 -1.95
C LEU A 159 -1.07 -4.38 -1.93
N LEU A 160 -0.05 -4.30 -2.78
CA LEU A 160 1.00 -5.34 -2.90
C LEU A 160 1.75 -5.59 -1.58
N PRO A 161 2.22 -4.57 -0.85
CA PRO A 161 2.98 -4.79 0.38
C PRO A 161 2.18 -5.44 1.50
N GLY A 162 0.85 -5.29 1.49
CA GLY A 162 0.04 -5.58 2.67
C GLY A 162 -0.09 -4.35 3.57
N GLY A 163 -0.88 -4.50 4.62
CA GLY A 163 -1.10 -3.44 5.59
C GLY A 163 -2.06 -3.87 6.68
N PHE A 164 -2.20 -2.98 7.65
CA PHE A 164 -3.03 -3.18 8.82
C PHE A 164 -3.96 -1.99 9.03
N TRP A 165 -5.19 -2.29 9.42
CA TRP A 165 -6.21 -1.32 9.80
C TRP A 165 -6.39 -1.36 11.32
N VAL A 166 -6.32 -0.19 11.95
CA VAL A 166 -6.53 -0.03 13.39
C VAL A 166 -7.67 0.96 13.57
N PRO A 167 -8.83 0.53 14.09
CA PRO A 167 -9.94 1.44 14.38
C PRO A 167 -9.49 2.59 15.28
N GLY A 168 -10.08 3.77 15.11
CA GLY A 168 -9.70 4.92 15.90
C GLY A 168 -10.59 6.13 15.67
N PRO A 169 -10.38 7.21 16.42
CA PRO A 169 -11.16 8.43 16.27
C PRO A 169 -10.91 9.08 14.90
N ALA A 170 -11.86 9.89 14.45
CA ALA A 170 -11.77 10.52 13.13
C ALA A 170 -10.67 11.59 13.06
N PRO A 171 -9.97 11.71 11.92
CA PRO A 171 -9.12 12.85 11.64
C PRO A 171 -9.93 14.13 11.46
N VAL A 172 -9.27 15.28 11.58
CA VAL A 172 -9.77 16.55 11.08
C VAL A 172 -9.36 16.66 9.61
N VAL A 173 -10.34 16.73 8.71
CA VAL A 173 -10.10 16.91 7.27
C VAL A 173 -10.84 18.16 6.81
N ARG A 174 -10.11 19.26 6.60
CA ARG A 174 -10.72 20.56 6.25
C ARG A 174 -11.19 20.62 4.81
N GLU A 175 -10.40 20.08 3.90
CA GLU A 175 -10.58 20.24 2.48
C GLU A 175 -10.63 18.87 1.83
N ILE A 176 -11.80 18.51 1.30
CA ILE A 176 -12.06 17.19 0.73
C ILE A 176 -12.49 17.34 -0.73
N GLY A 177 -12.08 16.40 -1.55
CA GLY A 177 -12.61 16.29 -2.90
C GLY A 177 -14.11 15.97 -2.86
N HIS A 178 -14.88 16.61 -3.72
CA HIS A 178 -16.29 16.32 -3.89
C HIS A 178 -16.54 15.72 -5.28
N LEU A 179 -17.17 14.56 -5.32
CA LEU A 179 -17.69 13.95 -6.53
C LEU A 179 -19.20 14.22 -6.60
N LYS A 180 -19.67 14.71 -7.75
CA LYS A 180 -21.09 14.91 -8.03
C LYS A 180 -21.46 14.30 -9.38
N LEU A 181 -22.51 13.49 -9.42
CA LEU A 181 -23.16 13.10 -10.67
C LEU A 181 -23.96 14.29 -11.20
N VAL A 182 -23.58 14.80 -12.38
CA VAL A 182 -24.21 15.94 -13.04
C VAL A 182 -25.35 15.49 -13.94
N LEU A 183 -25.11 14.44 -14.73
CA LEU A 183 -26.07 13.97 -15.72
C LEU A 183 -25.93 12.46 -15.92
N HIS A 184 -27.07 11.77 -16.03
CA HIS A 184 -27.17 10.37 -16.41
C HIS A 184 -28.06 10.25 -17.64
N GLU A 185 -27.46 9.90 -18.77
CA GLU A 185 -28.15 9.70 -20.05
C GLU A 185 -28.27 8.20 -20.34
N LYS A 186 -29.47 7.74 -20.69
CA LYS A 186 -29.68 6.40 -21.26
C LYS A 186 -29.60 6.53 -22.78
N LEU A 187 -28.46 6.12 -23.37
CA LEU A 187 -28.23 6.24 -24.82
C LEU A 187 -29.02 5.18 -25.60
N THR A 188 -29.04 3.95 -25.10
CA THR A 188 -29.85 2.84 -25.60
C THR A 188 -30.38 2.03 -24.42
N THR A 189 -31.16 0.97 -24.68
CA THR A 189 -31.60 0.02 -23.65
C THR A 189 -30.43 -0.51 -22.82
N SER A 190 -29.30 -0.82 -23.47
CA SER A 190 -28.11 -1.43 -22.87
C SER A 190 -26.89 -0.50 -22.72
N ARG A 191 -27.01 0.80 -23.01
CA ARG A 191 -25.86 1.73 -22.94
C ARG A 191 -26.22 3.00 -22.17
N HIS A 192 -25.39 3.33 -21.20
CA HIS A 192 -25.55 4.48 -20.32
C HIS A 192 -24.33 5.40 -20.40
N ARG A 193 -24.56 6.71 -20.29
CA ARG A 193 -23.52 7.71 -20.16
C ARG A 193 -23.72 8.50 -18.88
N MET A 194 -22.67 8.62 -18.08
CA MET A 194 -22.70 9.31 -16.79
C MET A 194 -21.64 10.40 -16.77
N HIS A 195 -22.06 11.61 -16.42
CA HIS A 195 -21.21 12.78 -16.30
C HIS A 195 -21.00 13.11 -14.84
N PHE A 196 -19.75 13.09 -14.40
CA PHE A 196 -19.32 13.42 -13.06
C PHE A 196 -18.53 14.72 -13.06
N MET A 197 -18.66 15.47 -11.98
CA MET A 197 -17.83 16.63 -11.68
C MET A 197 -17.06 16.34 -10.39
N ILE A 198 -15.74 16.47 -10.45
CA ILE A 198 -14.86 16.40 -9.29
C ILE A 198 -14.35 17.81 -8.99
N THR A 199 -14.51 18.23 -7.74
CA THR A 199 -13.93 19.48 -7.23
C THR A 199 -12.95 19.18 -6.10
N GLY A 200 -11.91 20.01 -5.98
CA GLY A 200 -10.85 19.86 -4.98
C GLY A 200 -9.46 19.92 -5.63
N ASN A 201 -8.52 20.59 -4.98
CA ASN A 201 -7.18 20.83 -5.53
C ASN A 201 -6.09 20.03 -4.79
N TYR A 202 -6.40 18.78 -4.45
CA TYR A 202 -5.52 17.94 -3.63
C TYR A 202 -5.17 16.66 -4.35
N LEU A 203 -4.22 15.93 -3.79
CA LEU A 203 -3.91 14.59 -4.24
C LEU A 203 -5.14 13.69 -4.00
N MET A 204 -5.71 13.21 -5.11
CA MET A 204 -6.90 12.38 -5.08
C MET A 204 -6.66 11.07 -5.82
N SER A 205 -7.41 10.04 -5.46
CA SER A 205 -7.57 8.84 -6.27
C SER A 205 -9.05 8.55 -6.51
N LEU A 206 -9.34 8.11 -7.71
CA LEU A 206 -10.67 7.74 -8.16
C LEU A 206 -10.66 6.27 -8.55
N ASN A 207 -11.48 5.48 -7.85
CA ASN A 207 -11.68 4.07 -8.12
C ASN A 207 -13.06 3.88 -8.74
N ILE A 208 -13.11 3.21 -9.88
CA ILE A 208 -14.36 2.96 -10.60
C ILE A 208 -14.53 1.45 -10.70
N ARG A 209 -15.53 0.90 -9.99
CA ARG A 209 -15.91 -0.51 -10.06
C ARG A 209 -17.24 -0.64 -10.83
N PRO A 210 -17.22 -1.16 -12.06
CA PRO A 210 -18.43 -1.67 -12.70
C PRO A 210 -19.04 -2.81 -11.89
N LYS A 211 -20.37 -2.83 -11.77
CA LYS A 211 -21.11 -3.93 -11.16
C LYS A 211 -21.12 -5.17 -12.07
N GLU A 212 -21.57 -6.29 -11.52
CA GLU A 212 -21.74 -7.52 -12.31
C GLU A 212 -22.62 -7.26 -13.54
N SER A 213 -22.21 -7.82 -14.68
CA SER A 213 -22.86 -7.62 -15.99
C SER A 213 -22.81 -6.19 -16.55
N VAL A 214 -21.93 -5.33 -16.00
CA VAL A 214 -21.65 -3.98 -16.51
C VAL A 214 -20.19 -3.88 -16.95
N THR A 215 -19.96 -3.31 -18.13
CA THR A 215 -18.64 -3.09 -18.70
C THR A 215 -18.43 -1.60 -18.97
N LEU A 216 -17.29 -1.05 -18.55
CA LEU A 216 -16.87 0.30 -18.92
C LEU A 216 -16.30 0.25 -20.35
N GLU A 217 -16.98 0.89 -21.31
CA GLU A 217 -16.54 0.92 -22.71
C GLU A 217 -15.54 2.03 -22.98
N SER A 218 -15.75 3.20 -22.39
CA SER A 218 -14.86 4.35 -22.56
C SER A 218 -15.03 5.39 -21.46
N TRP A 219 -14.01 6.23 -21.32
CA TRP A 219 -14.04 7.45 -20.52
C TRP A 219 -13.36 8.61 -21.27
N ASN A 220 -13.48 9.83 -20.78
CA ASN A 220 -12.79 11.00 -21.35
C ASN A 220 -11.44 11.33 -20.69
N LEU A 221 -10.92 10.44 -19.82
CA LEU A 221 -9.65 10.67 -19.11
C LEU A 221 -8.42 10.33 -19.97
N THR A 222 -8.50 9.25 -20.74
CA THR A 222 -7.43 8.80 -21.64
C THR A 222 -8.02 8.29 -22.95
N PRO A 223 -7.28 8.35 -24.08
CA PRO A 223 -7.77 7.88 -25.39
C PRO A 223 -8.15 6.39 -25.43
N ARG A 224 -7.52 5.59 -24.58
CA ARG A 224 -7.79 4.15 -24.42
C ARG A 224 -7.92 3.82 -22.95
N LEU A 225 -8.82 2.91 -22.61
CA LEU A 225 -8.94 2.39 -21.26
C LEU A 225 -7.67 1.60 -20.89
N PRO A 226 -7.12 1.81 -19.68
CA PRO A 226 -6.07 0.96 -19.15
C PRO A 226 -6.62 -0.45 -18.87
N PRO A 227 -5.75 -1.46 -18.76
CA PRO A 227 -6.18 -2.79 -18.36
C PRO A 227 -6.89 -2.76 -17.00
N GLU A 228 -7.98 -3.51 -16.89
CA GLU A 228 -8.73 -3.68 -15.64
C GLU A 228 -7.82 -4.25 -14.55
N THR A 229 -7.85 -3.65 -13.36
CA THR A 229 -7.20 -4.22 -12.19
C THR A 229 -8.20 -5.16 -11.50
N VAL A 230 -7.82 -6.43 -11.36
CA VAL A 230 -8.63 -7.42 -10.66
C VAL A 230 -8.16 -7.51 -9.21
N PHE A 231 -9.04 -7.17 -8.29
CA PHE A 231 -8.79 -7.30 -6.85
C PHE A 231 -9.98 -7.97 -6.18
N ASN A 232 -9.73 -9.02 -5.40
CA ASN A 232 -10.76 -9.82 -4.74
C ASN A 232 -11.92 -10.26 -5.69
N LYS A 233 -11.56 -10.70 -6.90
CA LYS A 233 -12.49 -11.06 -8.00
C LYS A 233 -13.35 -9.91 -8.54
N GLN A 234 -13.11 -8.68 -8.11
CA GLN A 234 -13.78 -7.49 -8.62
C GLN A 234 -12.88 -6.77 -9.62
N LYS A 235 -13.49 -6.28 -10.69
CA LYS A 235 -12.82 -5.49 -11.72
C LYS A 235 -12.93 -4.01 -11.37
N CYS A 236 -11.81 -3.32 -11.38
CA CYS A 236 -11.76 -1.90 -11.06
C CYS A 236 -10.78 -1.15 -11.99
N TYR A 237 -11.10 0.10 -12.25
CA TYR A 237 -10.18 1.07 -12.83
C TYR A 237 -9.69 2.03 -11.75
N PHE A 238 -8.39 2.30 -11.74
CA PHE A 238 -7.74 3.19 -10.79
C PHE A 238 -7.24 4.42 -11.54
N VAL A 239 -7.59 5.60 -11.06
CA VAL A 239 -7.12 6.88 -11.60
C VAL A 239 -6.49 7.66 -10.45
N MET A 240 -5.24 8.06 -10.60
CA MET A 240 -4.59 8.98 -9.68
C MET A 240 -4.70 10.39 -10.26
N ILE A 241 -5.19 11.32 -9.45
CA ILE A 241 -5.40 12.71 -9.83
C ILE A 241 -4.45 13.55 -8.97
N THR A 242 -3.48 14.18 -9.64
CA THR A 242 -2.47 15.05 -9.01
C THR A 242 -2.61 16.44 -9.60
N HIS A 243 -2.61 17.45 -8.74
CA HIS A 243 -2.64 18.86 -9.14
C HIS A 243 -1.40 19.59 -8.64
N GLY A 244 -1.02 20.65 -9.34
CA GLY A 244 0.00 21.60 -8.91
C GLY A 244 -0.66 22.82 -8.24
N LEU A 245 -0.77 23.92 -8.99
CA LEU A 245 -1.49 25.12 -8.56
C LEU A 245 -3.00 25.00 -8.84
N GLU A 246 -3.79 26.00 -8.41
CA GLU A 246 -5.27 26.05 -8.55
C GLU A 246 -5.75 25.52 -9.90
N HIS A 247 -6.63 24.52 -9.85
CA HIS A 247 -7.20 23.87 -11.02
C HIS A 247 -8.72 23.96 -10.99
N GLU A 248 -9.31 24.08 -12.18
CA GLU A 248 -10.74 24.06 -12.41
C GLU A 248 -11.37 22.69 -12.06
N THR A 249 -12.70 22.62 -12.01
CA THR A 249 -13.42 21.37 -11.78
C THR A 249 -13.12 20.34 -12.87
N ILE A 250 -12.82 19.09 -12.49
CA ILE A 250 -12.59 18.01 -13.46
C ILE A 250 -13.93 17.38 -13.85
N ASN A 251 -14.24 17.42 -15.14
CA ASN A 251 -15.43 16.77 -15.69
C ASN A 251 -15.06 15.39 -16.27
N ILE A 252 -15.65 14.34 -15.71
CA ILE A 252 -15.43 12.96 -16.12
C ILE A 252 -16.70 12.42 -16.77
N THR A 253 -16.57 11.84 -17.95
CA THR A 253 -17.67 11.17 -18.64
C THR A 253 -17.36 9.70 -18.77
N LEU A 254 -18.24 8.84 -18.27
CA LEU A 254 -18.12 7.38 -18.34
C LEU A 254 -19.22 6.82 -19.26
N THR A 255 -18.85 5.98 -20.22
CA THR A 255 -19.80 5.24 -21.06
C THR A 255 -19.78 3.77 -20.65
N LEU A 256 -20.94 3.28 -20.22
CA LEU A 256 -21.15 1.96 -19.65
C LEU A 256 -22.07 1.15 -20.57
N LYS A 257 -21.79 -0.15 -20.68
CA LYS A 257 -22.63 -1.12 -21.37
C LYS A 257 -23.11 -2.19 -20.39
N THR A 258 -24.41 -2.44 -20.38
CA THR A 258 -25.04 -3.53 -19.62
C THR A 258 -25.25 -4.74 -20.52
N ALA A 259 -25.21 -5.94 -19.94
CA ALA A 259 -25.57 -7.16 -20.66
C ALA A 259 -27.07 -7.24 -20.94
N ASP A 260 -27.89 -6.72 -20.02
CA ASP A 260 -29.35 -6.74 -20.10
C ASP A 260 -29.91 -5.38 -20.55
N GLU A 261 -30.99 -5.42 -21.34
CA GLU A 261 -31.68 -4.25 -21.91
C GLU A 261 -32.49 -3.43 -20.89
N ASP A 262 -32.84 -4.05 -19.75
CA ASP A 262 -33.62 -3.46 -18.65
C ASP A 262 -32.93 -3.61 -17.29
N PHE A 263 -31.67 -3.20 -17.23
CA PHE A 263 -30.88 -3.27 -16.01
C PHE A 263 -31.34 -2.23 -14.97
N LYS A 264 -32.19 -2.64 -14.03
CA LYS A 264 -32.69 -1.81 -12.91
C LYS A 264 -31.76 -1.78 -11.68
N ARG A 265 -30.60 -2.46 -11.75
CA ARG A 265 -29.63 -2.50 -10.66
C ARG A 265 -28.64 -1.34 -10.81
N SER A 266 -27.81 -1.15 -9.78
CA SER A 266 -26.76 -0.12 -9.86
C SER A 266 -25.72 -0.53 -10.88
N LEU A 267 -25.21 0.45 -11.60
CA LEU A 267 -24.29 0.29 -12.70
C LEU A 267 -22.85 0.26 -12.19
N ILE A 268 -22.49 1.19 -11.30
CA ILE A 268 -21.11 1.38 -10.86
C ILE A 268 -21.03 1.76 -9.38
N ASP A 269 -19.91 1.45 -8.76
CA ASP A 269 -19.47 2.12 -7.54
C ASP A 269 -18.28 3.02 -7.88
N VAL A 270 -18.31 4.22 -7.33
CA VAL A 270 -17.24 5.20 -7.51
C VAL A 270 -16.73 5.59 -6.12
N THR A 271 -15.43 5.40 -5.89
CA THR A 271 -14.78 5.80 -4.65
C THR A 271 -13.80 6.92 -4.94
N LEU A 272 -13.93 8.03 -4.23
CA LEU A 272 -12.97 9.13 -4.23
C LEU A 272 -12.21 9.12 -2.91
N VAL A 273 -10.88 9.08 -2.98
CA VAL A 273 -9.99 9.26 -1.83
C VAL A 273 -9.30 10.60 -2.00
N THR A 274 -9.35 11.45 -0.99
CA THR A 274 -8.53 12.66 -0.89
C THR A 274 -7.46 12.43 0.16
N THR A 275 -6.19 12.68 -0.17
CA THR A 275 -5.06 12.45 0.74
C THR A 275 -4.22 13.70 0.91
N HIS A 276 -3.84 13.97 2.15
CA HIS A 276 -3.06 15.12 2.57
C HIS A 276 -1.75 14.63 3.22
N PHE A 277 -0.61 15.05 2.66
CA PHE A 277 0.72 14.83 3.25
C PHE A 277 1.29 16.09 3.91
N GLU A 278 0.79 17.26 3.56
CA GLU A 278 1.42 18.55 3.88
C GLU A 278 0.91 19.15 5.21
N HIS A 279 -0.27 18.73 5.66
CA HIS A 279 -0.99 19.31 6.79
C HIS A 279 -0.55 18.76 8.16
N ASN A 280 0.75 18.67 8.40
CA ASN A 280 1.31 18.10 9.64
C ASN A 280 0.83 18.83 10.92
N LYS A 281 0.54 20.13 10.83
CA LYS A 281 0.05 20.95 11.96
C LYS A 281 -1.42 20.66 12.31
N GLU A 282 -2.16 20.02 11.42
CA GLU A 282 -3.59 19.73 11.58
C GLU A 282 -3.84 18.30 12.05
N HIS A 283 -2.78 17.53 12.29
CA HIS A 283 -2.88 16.21 12.89
C HIS A 283 -3.57 16.30 14.25
N THR A 284 -4.52 15.39 14.48
CA THR A 284 -5.17 15.26 15.78
C THR A 284 -4.11 14.94 16.85
N SER A 285 -4.39 15.31 18.11
CA SER A 285 -3.50 15.00 19.23
C SER A 285 -3.20 13.50 19.35
N ILE A 286 -4.18 12.66 19.03
CA ILE A 286 -4.07 11.20 19.06
C ILE A 286 -3.13 10.71 17.97
N PHE A 287 -3.25 11.25 16.75
CA PHE A 287 -2.35 10.90 15.66
C PHE A 287 -0.92 11.40 15.91
N ALA A 288 -0.76 12.62 16.41
CA ALA A 288 0.55 13.14 16.80
C ALA A 288 1.20 12.30 17.92
N ASN A 289 0.42 11.85 18.90
CA ASN A 289 0.91 10.96 19.97
C ASN A 289 1.33 9.59 19.41
N LEU A 290 0.53 9.00 18.51
CA LEU A 290 0.89 7.76 17.83
C LEU A 290 2.22 7.89 17.08
N LEU A 291 2.41 8.97 16.33
CA LEU A 291 3.66 9.27 15.64
C LEU A 291 4.83 9.49 16.60
N GLY A 292 4.58 10.08 17.78
CA GLY A 292 5.59 10.30 18.81
C GLY A 292 6.05 9.02 19.54
N LYS A 293 5.26 7.93 19.49
CA LYS A 293 5.64 6.62 20.06
C LYS A 293 6.58 5.82 19.16
N LEU A 294 6.80 6.27 17.92
CA LEU A 294 7.65 5.56 16.98
C LEU A 294 9.11 5.51 17.46
N PRO A 295 9.79 4.36 17.36
CA PRO A 295 11.19 4.26 17.72
C PRO A 295 12.08 5.19 16.88
N SER A 296 13.20 5.65 17.45
CA SER A 296 14.12 6.62 16.80
C SER A 296 14.74 6.15 15.48
N TRP A 297 14.81 4.84 15.26
CA TRP A 297 15.32 4.22 14.03
C TRP A 297 14.24 4.03 12.95
N THR A 298 13.04 4.58 13.16
CA THR A 298 11.96 4.56 12.17
C THR A 298 11.83 5.90 11.46
N TYR A 299 11.21 5.88 10.28
CA TYR A 299 10.83 7.07 9.54
C TYR A 299 9.35 6.99 9.18
N ALA A 300 8.55 7.90 9.75
CA ALA A 300 7.13 7.99 9.47
C ALA A 300 6.87 8.85 8.23
N VAL A 301 5.98 8.37 7.37
CA VAL A 301 5.34 9.18 6.32
C VAL A 301 3.87 9.32 6.72
N PRO A 302 3.54 10.33 7.54
CA PRO A 302 2.18 10.54 7.98
C PRO A 302 1.33 11.12 6.85
N SER A 303 0.06 10.76 6.85
CA SER A 303 -0.93 11.34 5.95
C SER A 303 -2.31 11.33 6.59
N VAL A 304 -3.16 12.23 6.14
CA VAL A 304 -4.58 12.25 6.50
C VAL A 304 -5.40 12.00 5.24
N ALA A 305 -6.40 11.14 5.31
CA ALA A 305 -7.23 10.84 4.16
C ALA A 305 -8.73 10.84 4.45
N SER A 306 -9.52 11.24 3.46
CA SER A 306 -10.96 11.07 3.44
C SER A 306 -11.34 10.17 2.27
N LEU A 307 -12.01 9.06 2.56
CA LEU A 307 -12.55 8.14 1.56
C LEU A 307 -14.07 8.29 1.52
N LYS A 308 -14.60 8.55 0.33
CA LYS A 308 -16.04 8.55 0.08
C LYS A 308 -16.36 7.60 -1.06
N SER A 309 -17.33 6.70 -0.85
CA SER A 309 -17.77 5.73 -1.86
C SER A 309 -19.26 5.92 -2.14
N TRP A 310 -19.64 5.99 -3.41
CA TRP A 310 -21.02 6.12 -3.85
C TRP A 310 -21.40 4.98 -4.78
N THR A 311 -22.63 4.49 -4.65
CA THR A 311 -23.21 3.51 -5.58
C THR A 311 -24.21 4.22 -6.48
N PHE A 312 -24.00 4.16 -7.79
CA PHE A 312 -24.92 4.66 -8.81
C PHE A 312 -25.52 3.47 -9.55
#